data_AF-A0A7S1VJZ8-F1
#
_entry.id   AF-A0A7S1VJZ8-F1
#
_cell.length_a   1.000
_cell.length_b   1.000
_cell.length_c   1.000
_cell.angle_alpha   90.00
_cell.angle_beta   90.00
_cell.angle_gamma   90.00
#
_symmetry.space_group_name_H-M   'P 1'
#
loop_
_entity.id
_entity.type
_entity.pdbx_description
1 polymer ?
#
loop_
_entity_poly.entity_id
_entity_poly.type
_entity_poly.pdbx_seq_one_letter_code
_entity_poly.pdbx_strand_id
1 'polypeptide(L)'
;LVSQAVMEYMNSFTDEMLRSTTGNNNSSSSIESIMLVRQDMQRIYDKLIVSRRAHTYGYYLFWRALILKLIHSASLPLRLTGWEQVKLLIEASMEHTPPPKNYLVEGAGTPFVNGIYAFGSATTPDGYMLRGTELTYKRHVPPGTMEQHEKEPQRAGTSANQEKILTLFRCTMRSQQKWWFLSDADEEQPGTDRDIDYYQHKSKERDEAQPPPSGWTTCRNAGQDPPPTLRAKGLMVPKGQEYQTLEHQ
;
A
#
# COMPACT_ATOMS: atom_id res chain seq x y z
N LEU A 1 -24.98 9.06 10.25
CA LEU A 1 -25.82 9.77 11.23
C LEU A 1 -25.35 9.51 12.66
N VAL A 2 -25.50 8.29 13.21
CA VAL A 2 -25.05 7.99 14.59
C VAL A 2 -23.55 8.19 14.79
N SER A 3 -22.71 7.64 13.91
CA SER A 3 -21.25 7.79 13.99
C SER A 3 -20.80 9.25 13.93
N GLN A 4 -21.46 10.08 13.12
CA GLN A 4 -21.15 11.50 13.00
C GLN A 4 -21.49 12.26 14.29
N ALA A 5 -22.67 12.02 14.87
CA ALA A 5 -23.05 12.62 16.14
C ALA A 5 -22.09 12.23 17.28
N VAL A 6 -21.59 10.98 17.28
CA VAL A 6 -20.58 10.52 18.25
C VAL A 6 -19.25 11.27 18.06
N MET A 7 -18.77 11.42 16.82
CA MET A 7 -17.54 12.19 16.53
C MET A 7 -17.66 13.65 16.95
N GLU A 8 -18.79 14.29 16.64
CA GLU A 8 -19.08 15.67 17.02
C GLU A 8 -19.16 15.84 18.54
N TYR A 9 -19.82 14.91 19.23
CA TYR A 9 -19.90 14.91 20.69
C TYR A 9 -18.52 14.77 21.34
N MET A 10 -17.69 13.83 20.88
CA MET A 10 -16.33 13.67 21.39
C MET A 10 -15.45 14.89 21.08
N ASN A 11 -15.61 15.49 19.90
CA ASN A 11 -14.95 16.75 19.56
C ASN A 11 -15.50 17.98 20.28
N SER A 12 -16.59 17.88 21.04
CA SER A 12 -17.07 18.96 21.89
C SER A 12 -16.34 19.04 23.23
N PHE A 13 -15.64 17.98 23.64
CA PHE A 13 -14.97 17.94 24.95
C PHE A 13 -13.89 19.01 25.08
N THR A 14 -13.97 19.76 26.18
CA THR A 14 -12.95 20.72 26.59
C THR A 14 -11.80 20.01 27.31
N ASP A 15 -10.66 20.68 27.44
CA ASP A 15 -9.53 20.10 28.20
C ASP A 15 -9.94 19.79 29.65
N GLU A 16 -10.76 20.65 30.27
CA GLU A 16 -11.30 20.38 31.60
C GLU A 16 -12.19 19.14 31.65
N MET A 17 -13.07 18.95 30.66
CA MET A 17 -13.90 17.75 30.55
C MET A 17 -13.10 16.48 30.33
N LEU A 18 -11.95 16.55 29.65
CA LEU A 18 -11.01 15.44 29.44
C LEU A 18 -10.14 15.16 30.68
N ARG A 19 -9.92 16.17 31.54
CA ARG A 19 -9.15 16.04 32.79
C ARG A 19 -10.01 15.61 33.97
N SER A 20 -11.23 16.15 34.11
CA SER A 20 -12.17 15.77 35.18
C SER A 20 -12.52 14.29 35.13
N THR A 21 -12.38 13.70 33.95
CA THR A 21 -12.51 12.30 33.62
C THR A 21 -11.34 11.42 34.11
N THR A 22 -10.21 12.01 34.49
CA THR A 22 -9.02 11.33 35.04
C THR A 22 -8.86 11.47 36.57
N GLY A 23 -9.73 12.21 37.24
CA GLY A 23 -9.47 12.76 38.58
C GLY A 23 -10.14 12.09 39.81
N ASN A 24 -10.89 11.00 39.67
CA ASN A 24 -11.49 10.32 40.82
C ASN A 24 -10.89 8.93 41.03
N ASN A 25 -10.62 8.55 42.28
CA ASN A 25 -9.91 7.32 42.67
C ASN A 25 -10.62 5.99 42.33
N ASN A 26 -11.66 6.02 41.48
CA ASN A 26 -12.32 4.87 40.84
C ASN A 26 -12.45 5.01 39.30
N SER A 27 -11.78 6.00 38.67
CA SER A 27 -12.04 6.42 37.28
C SER A 27 -10.85 6.20 36.34
N SER A 28 -10.51 4.94 36.09
CA SER A 28 -9.86 4.54 34.83
C SER A 28 -10.80 4.77 33.60
N SER A 29 -12.09 5.02 33.84
CA SER A 29 -13.14 4.54 32.95
C SER A 29 -13.51 5.40 31.72
N SER A 30 -13.04 6.64 31.56
CA SER A 30 -13.65 7.57 30.58
C SER A 30 -12.78 7.89 29.37
N ILE A 31 -11.49 8.22 29.54
CA ILE A 31 -10.55 8.30 28.42
C ILE A 31 -10.38 6.92 27.77
N GLU A 32 -10.38 5.86 28.58
CA GLU A 32 -10.44 4.48 28.10
C GLU A 32 -11.70 4.23 27.27
N SER A 33 -12.87 4.73 27.72
CA SER A 33 -14.11 4.65 26.93
C SER A 33 -14.03 5.44 25.62
N ILE A 34 -13.45 6.64 25.63
CA ILE A 34 -13.22 7.44 24.42
C ILE A 34 -12.31 6.67 23.45
N MET A 35 -11.23 6.06 23.95
CA MET A 35 -10.30 5.27 23.15
C MET A 35 -10.94 4.00 22.61
N LEU A 36 -11.78 3.33 23.40
CA LEU A 36 -12.54 2.14 23.00
C LEU A 36 -13.53 2.47 21.89
N VAL A 37 -14.35 3.51 22.07
CA VAL A 37 -15.30 3.98 21.04
C VAL A 37 -14.55 4.36 19.76
N ARG A 38 -13.44 5.09 19.87
CA ARG A 38 -12.60 5.43 18.72
C ARG A 38 -12.09 4.17 18.01
N GLN A 39 -11.62 3.16 18.75
CA GLN A 39 -11.11 1.90 18.19
C GLN A 39 -12.22 1.12 17.47
N ASP A 40 -13.42 1.06 18.03
CA ASP A 40 -14.57 0.40 17.38
C ASP A 40 -14.99 1.15 16.12
N MET A 41 -14.98 2.48 16.15
CA MET A 41 -15.20 3.29 14.96
C MET A 41 -14.14 3.04 13.89
N GLN A 42 -12.87 2.91 14.26
CA GLN A 42 -11.78 2.57 13.34
C GLN A 42 -12.08 1.28 12.59
N ARG A 43 -12.40 0.21 13.33
CA ARG A 43 -12.75 -1.11 12.75
C ARG A 43 -13.91 -1.04 11.77
N ILE A 44 -14.91 -0.20 12.04
CA ILE A 44 -16.05 0.00 11.15
C ILE A 44 -15.61 0.76 9.89
N TYR A 45 -14.92 1.88 10.04
CA TYR A 45 -14.55 2.72 8.90
C TYR A 45 -13.48 2.10 7.99
N ASP A 46 -12.60 1.27 8.55
CA ASP A 46 -11.62 0.52 7.77
C ASP A 46 -12.29 -0.50 6.85
N LYS A 47 -13.40 -1.12 7.29
CA LYS A 47 -14.22 -2.00 6.45
C LYS A 47 -15.02 -1.23 5.40
N LEU A 48 -15.34 0.03 5.67
CA LEU A 48 -16.15 0.88 4.80
C LEU A 48 -15.33 1.71 3.80
N ILE A 49 -14.00 1.72 3.86
CA ILE A 49 -13.16 2.56 3.00
C ILE A 49 -13.46 2.39 1.49
N VAL A 50 -13.83 1.17 1.07
CA VAL A 50 -14.15 0.86 -0.34
C VAL A 50 -15.49 1.46 -0.77
N SER A 51 -16.49 1.47 0.12
CA SER A 51 -17.87 1.88 -0.23
C SER A 51 -18.24 3.29 0.25
N ARG A 52 -17.53 3.83 1.24
CA ARG A 52 -17.82 5.10 1.93
C ARG A 52 -16.55 5.91 2.23
N ARG A 53 -15.61 5.94 1.27
CA ARG A 53 -14.30 6.60 1.40
C ARG A 53 -14.33 7.99 2.02
N ALA A 54 -15.21 8.88 1.55
CA ALA A 54 -15.36 10.23 2.09
C ALA A 54 -15.73 10.25 3.58
N HIS A 55 -16.57 9.32 4.04
CA HIS A 55 -16.94 9.21 5.46
C HIS A 55 -15.78 8.63 6.28
N THR A 56 -15.04 7.67 5.73
CA THR A 56 -13.81 7.18 6.36
C THR A 56 -12.80 8.31 6.51
N TYR A 57 -12.61 9.17 5.50
CA TYR A 57 -11.73 10.34 5.61
C TYR A 57 -12.21 11.34 6.67
N GLY A 58 -13.53 11.57 6.76
CA GLY A 58 -14.12 12.34 7.86
C GLY A 58 -13.80 11.78 9.25
N TYR A 59 -13.78 10.45 9.41
CA TYR A 59 -13.36 9.82 10.65
C TYR A 59 -11.89 10.07 10.98
N TYR A 60 -10.99 9.95 10.00
CA TYR A 60 -9.56 10.20 10.23
C TYR A 60 -9.26 11.68 10.56
N LEU A 61 -10.00 12.61 9.96
CA LEU A 61 -9.96 14.03 10.35
C LEU A 61 -10.44 14.24 11.79
N PHE A 62 -11.52 13.57 12.20
CA PHE A 62 -11.98 13.56 13.58
C PHE A 62 -10.88 13.04 14.53
N TRP A 63 -10.28 11.89 14.20
CA TRP A 63 -9.26 11.27 15.03
C TRP A 63 -8.04 12.17 15.19
N ARG A 64 -7.57 12.79 14.09
CA ARG A 64 -6.51 13.81 14.12
C ARG A 64 -6.87 14.99 15.01
N ALA A 65 -8.09 15.51 14.95
CA ALA A 65 -8.53 16.62 15.80
C ALA A 65 -8.52 16.23 17.29
N LEU A 66 -8.98 15.02 17.62
CA LEU A 66 -8.93 14.49 18.99
C LEU A 66 -7.50 14.36 19.49
N ILE A 67 -6.59 13.81 18.67
CA ILE A 67 -5.16 13.70 18.97
C ILE A 67 -4.57 15.06 19.30
N LEU A 68 -4.84 16.08 18.48
CA LEU A 68 -4.35 17.43 18.70
C LEU A 68 -4.83 17.97 20.04
N LYS A 69 -6.09 17.76 20.42
CA LYS A 69 -6.58 18.17 21.76
C LYS A 69 -5.81 17.47 22.89
N LEU A 70 -5.59 16.17 22.77
CA LEU A 70 -4.86 15.39 23.77
C LEU A 70 -3.41 15.85 23.94
N ILE A 71 -2.71 16.15 22.84
CA ILE A 71 -1.31 16.61 22.87
C ILE A 71 -1.17 18.02 23.47
N HIS A 72 -2.18 18.87 23.31
CA HIS A 72 -2.20 20.23 23.87
C HIS A 72 -2.78 20.31 25.29
N SER A 73 -3.23 19.19 25.87
CA SER A 73 -3.76 19.14 27.23
C SER A 73 -2.73 19.54 28.28
N ALA A 74 -3.18 20.18 29.36
CA ALA A 74 -2.34 20.45 30.53
C ALA A 74 -1.98 19.17 31.33
N SER A 75 -2.76 18.10 31.19
CA SER A 75 -2.54 16.80 31.84
C SER A 75 -1.51 15.95 31.08
N LEU A 76 -0.43 15.57 31.76
CA LEU A 76 0.62 14.71 31.20
C LEU A 76 0.09 13.35 30.72
N PRO A 77 -0.74 12.61 31.49
CA PRO A 77 -1.36 11.37 31.01
C PRO A 77 -2.07 11.52 29.66
N LEU A 78 -2.87 12.58 29.49
CA LEU A 78 -3.58 12.83 28.22
C LEU A 78 -2.61 13.13 27.08
N ARG A 79 -1.53 13.88 27.33
CA ARG A 79 -0.51 14.14 26.31
C ARG A 79 0.18 12.85 25.85
N LEU A 80 0.52 11.97 26.79
CA LEU A 80 1.12 10.67 26.47
C LEU A 80 0.17 9.82 25.62
N THR A 81 -1.11 9.74 26.00
CA THR A 81 -2.13 9.08 25.18
C THR A 81 -2.21 9.71 23.79
N GLY A 82 -2.19 11.04 23.67
CA GLY A 82 -2.17 11.73 22.39
C GLY A 82 -1.02 11.30 21.48
N TRP A 83 0.20 11.18 22.03
CA TRP A 83 1.37 10.71 21.28
C TRP A 83 1.29 9.24 20.86
N GLU A 84 0.75 8.36 21.71
CA GLU A 84 0.47 6.97 21.34
C GLU A 84 -0.51 6.90 20.16
N GLN A 85 -1.53 7.76 20.18
CA GLN A 85 -2.51 7.85 19.10
C GLN A 85 -1.91 8.38 17.79
N VAL A 86 -0.91 9.28 17.83
CA VAL A 86 -0.19 9.71 16.61
C VAL A 86 0.43 8.51 15.89
N LYS A 87 1.08 7.62 16.65
CA LYS A 87 1.70 6.42 16.06
C LYS A 87 0.66 5.56 15.34
N LEU A 88 -0.47 5.31 15.99
CA LEU A 88 -1.57 4.52 15.41
C LEU A 88 -2.19 5.20 14.19
N LEU A 89 -2.30 6.54 14.19
CA LEU A 89 -2.81 7.29 13.05
C LEU A 89 -1.86 7.20 11.84
N ILE A 90 -0.54 7.27 12.08
CA ILE A 90 0.47 7.10 11.03
C ILE A 90 0.39 5.69 10.44
N GLU A 91 0.34 4.66 11.30
CA GLU A 91 0.20 3.26 10.87
C GLU A 91 -1.06 3.06 10.02
N ALA A 92 -2.21 3.56 10.48
CA ALA A 92 -3.44 3.52 9.72
C ALA A 92 -3.33 4.28 8.39
N SER A 93 -2.74 5.46 8.38
CA SER A 93 -2.51 6.21 7.13
C SER A 93 -1.69 5.40 6.13
N MET A 94 -0.62 4.75 6.58
CA MET A 94 0.22 3.88 5.74
C MET A 94 -0.55 2.67 5.18
N GLU A 95 -1.39 2.03 5.98
CA GLU A 95 -2.22 0.90 5.55
C GLU A 95 -3.30 1.30 4.52
N HIS A 96 -3.72 2.56 4.53
CA HIS A 96 -4.71 3.10 3.61
C HIS A 96 -4.09 3.80 2.40
N THR A 97 -2.77 3.96 2.36
CA THR A 97 -2.05 4.56 1.23
C THR A 97 -2.33 3.75 -0.04
N PRO A 98 -2.94 4.36 -1.07
CA PRO A 98 -3.15 3.70 -2.34
C PRO A 98 -1.79 3.26 -2.93
N PRO A 99 -1.71 2.09 -3.59
CA PRO A 99 -0.47 1.68 -4.21
C PRO A 99 -0.08 2.64 -5.33
N PRO A 100 1.18 2.65 -5.77
CA PRO A 100 1.58 3.45 -6.90
C PRO A 100 0.78 3.12 -8.17
N LYS A 101 0.57 4.11 -9.04
CA LYS A 101 -0.09 3.88 -10.33
C LYS A 101 0.84 3.18 -11.32
N ASN A 102 2.13 3.50 -11.24
CA ASN A 102 3.15 2.88 -12.08
C ASN A 102 4.46 2.71 -11.30
N TYR A 103 5.30 1.80 -11.80
CA TYR A 103 6.72 1.75 -11.49
C TYR A 103 7.53 2.03 -12.76
N LEU A 104 8.52 2.91 -12.64
CA LEU A 104 9.57 3.03 -13.65
C LEU A 104 10.73 2.13 -13.23
N VAL A 105 11.02 1.13 -14.07
CA VAL A 105 12.14 0.21 -13.94
C VAL A 105 13.30 0.69 -14.80
N GLU A 106 14.46 0.91 -14.19
CA GLU A 106 15.64 1.49 -14.83
C GLU A 106 16.92 0.75 -14.41
N GLY A 107 17.93 0.75 -15.29
CA GLY A 107 19.26 0.20 -15.01
C GLY A 107 19.33 -1.32 -15.02
N ALA A 108 18.32 -2.03 -15.53
CA ALA A 108 18.41 -3.47 -15.73
C ALA A 108 19.40 -3.80 -16.86
N GLY A 109 20.29 -4.77 -16.64
CA GLY A 109 21.18 -5.32 -17.66
C GLY A 109 20.44 -6.03 -18.80
N THR A 110 19.22 -6.51 -18.55
CA THR A 110 18.29 -7.01 -19.57
C THR A 110 17.49 -5.82 -20.11
N PRO A 111 17.82 -5.25 -21.29
CA PRO A 111 17.36 -3.90 -21.64
C PRO A 111 15.85 -3.78 -21.82
N PHE A 112 15.21 -4.81 -22.38
CA PHE A 112 13.76 -4.83 -22.59
C PHE A 112 12.95 -4.93 -21.28
N VAL A 113 13.58 -5.21 -20.13
CA VAL A 113 12.93 -5.13 -18.81
C VAL A 113 12.77 -3.67 -18.36
N ASN A 114 13.60 -2.76 -18.85
CA ASN A 114 13.48 -1.34 -18.49
C ASN A 114 12.22 -0.70 -19.09
N GLY A 115 11.55 0.16 -18.32
CA GLY A 115 10.41 0.94 -18.76
C GLY A 115 9.31 1.09 -17.70
N ILE A 116 8.13 1.53 -18.14
CA ILE A 116 7.00 1.79 -17.25
C ILE A 116 6.15 0.54 -17.12
N TYR A 117 5.97 0.10 -15.87
CA TYR A 117 5.03 -0.94 -15.48
C TYR A 117 3.79 -0.28 -14.89
N ALA A 118 2.68 -0.39 -15.59
CA ALA A 118 1.40 0.18 -15.18
C ALA A 118 0.65 -0.77 -14.23
N PHE A 119 -0.13 -0.22 -13.30
CA PHE A 119 -0.97 -1.01 -12.40
C PHE A 119 -1.85 -2.00 -13.18
N GLY A 120 -1.75 -3.29 -12.86
CA GLY A 120 -2.40 -4.39 -13.58
C GLY A 120 -3.44 -5.16 -12.77
N SER A 121 -3.62 -4.84 -11.49
CA SER A 121 -4.60 -5.48 -10.61
C SER A 121 -6.01 -4.88 -10.77
N ALA A 122 -7.02 -5.52 -10.18
CA ALA A 122 -8.39 -5.06 -10.31
C ALA A 122 -8.60 -3.71 -9.60
N THR A 123 -9.44 -2.88 -10.20
CA THR A 123 -9.83 -1.57 -9.68
C THR A 123 -11.31 -1.54 -9.36
N THR A 124 -11.69 -0.73 -8.38
CA THR A 124 -13.08 -0.38 -8.12
C THR A 124 -13.63 0.53 -9.23
N PRO A 125 -14.97 0.63 -9.40
CA PRO A 125 -15.57 1.52 -10.41
C PRO A 125 -15.18 2.99 -10.24
N ASP A 126 -14.91 3.41 -9.00
CA ASP A 126 -14.43 4.73 -8.64
C ASP A 126 -12.90 4.85 -8.71
N GLY A 127 -12.19 3.97 -9.44
CA GLY A 127 -10.79 4.17 -9.84
C GLY A 127 -9.72 3.94 -8.77
N TYR A 128 -10.04 3.28 -7.66
CA TYR A 128 -9.06 2.83 -6.66
C TYR A 128 -8.69 1.37 -6.87
N MET A 129 -7.61 0.90 -6.23
CA MET A 129 -7.36 -0.54 -6.13
C MET A 129 -8.49 -1.26 -5.38
N LEU A 130 -8.92 -2.41 -5.90
CA LEU A 130 -9.81 -3.31 -5.18
C LEU A 130 -9.05 -3.98 -4.02
N ARG A 131 -9.55 -3.86 -2.78
CA ARG A 131 -8.91 -4.48 -1.62
C ARG A 131 -8.93 -6.01 -1.72
N GLY A 132 -7.86 -6.64 -1.25
CA GLY A 132 -7.71 -8.10 -1.22
C GLY A 132 -7.20 -8.70 -2.53
N THR A 133 -6.95 -7.91 -3.57
CA THR A 133 -6.27 -8.39 -4.78
C THR A 133 -4.76 -8.33 -4.63
N GLU A 134 -4.06 -9.33 -5.17
CA GLU A 134 -2.61 -9.28 -5.25
C GLU A 134 -2.14 -8.14 -6.17
N LEU A 135 -1.04 -7.50 -5.77
CA LEU A 135 -0.46 -6.38 -6.51
C LEU A 135 0.33 -6.88 -7.71
N THR A 136 -0.05 -6.40 -8.89
CA THR A 136 0.61 -6.68 -10.15
C THR A 136 0.78 -5.41 -10.94
N TYR A 137 1.90 -5.28 -11.65
CA TYR A 137 2.13 -4.23 -12.62
C TYR A 137 2.60 -4.85 -13.93
N LYS A 138 2.10 -4.34 -15.05
CA LYS A 138 2.34 -4.92 -16.37
C LYS A 138 3.04 -3.92 -17.29
N ARG A 139 3.96 -4.42 -18.10
CA ARG A 139 4.63 -3.68 -19.16
C ARG A 139 4.48 -4.43 -20.46
N HIS A 140 3.92 -3.75 -21.46
CA HIS A 140 3.88 -4.22 -22.84
C HIS A 140 5.23 -3.90 -23.51
N VAL A 141 5.95 -4.93 -23.94
CA VAL A 141 7.23 -4.78 -24.63
C VAL A 141 6.95 -4.56 -26.12
N PRO A 142 7.36 -3.43 -26.72
CA PRO A 142 7.16 -3.20 -28.14
C PRO A 142 7.86 -4.27 -29.01
N PRO A 143 7.22 -4.73 -30.11
CA PRO A 143 7.87 -5.59 -31.09
C PRO A 143 9.19 -4.99 -31.59
N GLY A 144 10.22 -5.81 -31.81
CA GLY A 144 11.56 -5.37 -32.25
C GLY A 144 12.52 -4.97 -31.14
N THR A 145 12.05 -4.70 -29.90
CA THR A 145 12.95 -4.43 -28.75
C THR A 145 13.78 -5.66 -28.36
N MET A 146 13.31 -6.87 -28.71
CA MET A 146 13.94 -8.14 -28.38
C MET A 146 14.90 -8.66 -29.46
N GLU A 147 14.79 -8.20 -30.71
CA GLU A 147 15.62 -8.69 -31.83
C GLU A 147 17.12 -8.42 -31.65
N GLN A 148 17.49 -7.50 -30.76
CA GLN A 148 18.89 -7.19 -30.45
C GLN A 148 19.54 -8.13 -29.40
N HIS A 149 18.80 -9.08 -28.83
CA HIS A 149 19.29 -9.98 -27.78
C HIS A 149 19.06 -11.47 -28.14
N GLU A 150 19.89 -12.00 -29.03
CA GLU A 150 19.82 -13.36 -29.63
C GLU A 150 19.98 -14.56 -28.67
N LYS A 151 19.96 -14.39 -27.35
CA LYS A 151 20.18 -15.47 -26.35
C LYS A 151 19.09 -15.59 -25.30
N GLU A 152 17.84 -15.28 -25.66
CA GLU A 152 16.74 -15.38 -24.69
C GLU A 152 16.20 -16.81 -24.60
N PRO A 153 15.93 -17.34 -23.38
CA PRO A 153 15.10 -18.52 -23.23
C PRO A 153 13.70 -18.20 -23.76
N GLN A 154 13.33 -18.78 -24.89
CA GLN A 154 11.98 -18.67 -25.41
C GLN A 154 11.08 -19.69 -24.72
N ARG A 155 9.87 -19.26 -24.32
CA ARG A 155 8.81 -20.22 -24.01
C ARG A 155 8.51 -21.02 -25.28
N ALA A 156 8.44 -22.34 -25.17
CA ALA A 156 8.15 -23.19 -26.31
C ALA A 156 6.78 -22.80 -26.93
N GLY A 157 6.79 -22.32 -28.17
CA GLY A 157 5.58 -21.98 -28.93
C GLY A 157 5.25 -20.49 -29.06
N THR A 158 6.02 -19.56 -28.48
CA THR A 158 5.81 -18.12 -28.71
C THR A 158 6.41 -17.70 -30.05
N SER A 159 5.57 -17.13 -30.93
CA SER A 159 6.02 -16.61 -32.23
C SER A 159 6.74 -15.27 -32.04
N ALA A 160 7.78 -14.99 -32.84
CA ALA A 160 8.58 -13.75 -32.75
C ALA A 160 7.77 -12.43 -32.85
N ASN A 161 6.52 -12.49 -33.34
CA ASN A 161 5.62 -11.35 -33.48
C ASN A 161 4.60 -11.18 -32.33
N GLN A 162 4.68 -11.99 -31.27
CA GLN A 162 3.76 -11.87 -30.15
C GLN A 162 4.20 -10.75 -29.21
N GLU A 163 3.27 -9.86 -28.87
CA GLU A 163 3.47 -8.84 -27.85
C GLU A 163 3.82 -9.52 -26.52
N LYS A 164 4.99 -9.19 -25.96
CA LYS A 164 5.43 -9.76 -24.69
C LYS A 164 5.01 -8.86 -23.54
N ILE A 165 4.36 -9.45 -22.55
CA ILE A 165 3.92 -8.75 -21.35
C ILE A 165 4.83 -9.17 -20.19
N LEU A 166 5.59 -8.20 -19.67
CA LEU A 166 6.34 -8.41 -18.43
C LEU A 166 5.47 -8.03 -17.24
N THR A 167 5.57 -8.82 -16.19
CA THR A 167 4.81 -8.66 -14.96
C THR A 167 5.75 -8.45 -13.78
N LEU A 168 5.49 -7.40 -13.00
CA LEU A 168 6.04 -7.15 -11.68
C LEU A 168 4.99 -7.59 -10.65
N PHE A 169 5.27 -8.63 -9.89
CA PHE A 169 4.33 -9.20 -8.93
C PHE A 169 5.03 -9.78 -7.72
N ARG A 170 4.25 -10.09 -6.69
CA ARG A 170 4.70 -10.74 -5.47
C ARG A 170 4.13 -12.15 -5.40
N CYS A 171 4.92 -13.12 -4.95
CA CYS A 171 4.43 -14.44 -4.62
C CYS A 171 4.93 -14.90 -3.23
N THR A 172 4.21 -15.85 -2.65
CA THR A 172 4.61 -16.51 -1.40
C THR A 172 5.32 -17.81 -1.76
N MET A 173 6.60 -17.88 -1.46
CA MET A 173 7.41 -19.07 -1.73
C MET A 173 7.01 -20.23 -0.81
N ARG A 174 7.41 -21.47 -1.14
CA ARG A 174 7.20 -22.65 -0.28
C ARG A 174 7.74 -22.45 1.14
N SER A 175 8.78 -21.63 1.30
CA SER A 175 9.37 -21.23 2.58
C SER A 175 8.53 -20.22 3.39
N GLN A 176 7.32 -19.89 2.94
CA GLN A 176 6.44 -18.85 3.49
C GLN A 176 6.99 -17.42 3.39
N GLN A 177 8.13 -17.23 2.72
CA GLN A 177 8.71 -15.91 2.49
C GLN A 177 8.10 -15.29 1.25
N LYS A 178 7.81 -13.98 1.29
CA LYS A 178 7.30 -13.25 0.13
C LYS A 178 8.42 -12.67 -0.71
N TRP A 179 8.32 -12.86 -2.01
CA TRP A 179 9.33 -12.45 -2.98
C TRP A 179 8.65 -11.63 -4.07
N TRP A 180 9.34 -10.59 -4.52
CA TRP A 180 8.97 -9.80 -5.69
C TRP A 180 9.74 -10.31 -6.90
N PHE A 181 9.08 -10.36 -8.05
CA PHE A 181 9.63 -10.84 -9.30
C PHE A 181 9.33 -9.87 -10.44
N LEU A 182 10.29 -9.76 -11.36
CA LEU A 182 10.11 -9.21 -12.71
C LEU A 182 10.23 -10.36 -13.70
N SER A 183 9.11 -10.77 -14.27
CA SER A 183 9.04 -12.01 -15.05
C SER A 183 8.21 -11.84 -16.32
N ASP A 184 8.48 -12.72 -17.29
CA ASP A 184 7.48 -13.13 -18.27
C ASP A 184 6.63 -14.21 -17.57
N ALA A 185 5.50 -13.78 -17.00
CA ALA A 185 4.64 -14.61 -16.17
C ALA A 185 3.70 -15.45 -17.04
N ASP A 186 3.38 -16.67 -16.61
CA ASP A 186 2.43 -17.55 -17.31
C ASP A 186 1.03 -16.94 -17.19
N GLU A 187 0.28 -16.92 -18.29
CA GLU A 187 -1.06 -16.31 -18.31
C GLU A 187 -2.05 -17.09 -17.44
N GLU A 188 -1.91 -18.42 -17.38
CA GLU A 188 -2.82 -19.29 -16.65
C GLU A 188 -2.36 -19.52 -15.21
N GLN A 189 -1.04 -19.64 -14.99
CA GLN A 189 -0.45 -20.02 -13.71
C GLN A 189 0.75 -19.14 -13.33
N PRO A 190 0.54 -17.83 -13.09
CA PRO A 190 1.61 -16.93 -12.69
C PRO A 190 2.17 -17.32 -11.30
N GLY A 191 3.47 -17.15 -11.12
CA GLY A 191 4.22 -17.51 -9.92
C GLY A 191 4.64 -18.99 -9.85
N THR A 192 4.64 -19.70 -10.98
CA THR A 192 5.04 -21.11 -11.06
C THR A 192 6.37 -21.27 -11.79
N ASP A 193 6.93 -22.49 -11.78
CA ASP A 193 8.17 -22.83 -12.49
C ASP A 193 8.08 -22.66 -14.02
N ARG A 194 6.90 -22.29 -14.56
CA ARG A 194 6.69 -21.92 -15.97
C ARG A 194 7.10 -20.49 -16.27
N ASP A 195 7.22 -19.64 -15.26
CA ASP A 195 7.62 -18.25 -15.41
C ASP A 195 9.08 -18.13 -15.83
N ILE A 196 9.37 -17.13 -16.66
CA ILE A 196 10.75 -16.73 -16.92
C ILE A 196 11.07 -15.54 -16.04
N ASP A 197 11.73 -15.81 -14.91
CA ASP A 197 12.13 -14.78 -13.96
C ASP A 197 13.46 -14.14 -14.39
N TYR A 198 13.44 -12.81 -14.56
CA TYR A 198 14.65 -12.03 -14.88
C TYR A 198 15.33 -11.49 -13.62
N TYR A 199 14.52 -10.97 -12.70
CA TYR A 199 15.00 -10.39 -11.45
C TYR A 199 14.07 -10.73 -10.31
N GLN A 200 14.65 -10.89 -9.12
CA GLN A 200 13.91 -11.24 -7.92
C GLN A 200 14.41 -10.46 -6.70
N HIS A 201 13.53 -10.24 -5.74
CA HIS A 201 13.88 -9.67 -4.45
C HIS A 201 13.12 -10.35 -3.31
N LYS A 202 13.87 -10.82 -2.32
CA LYS A 202 13.30 -11.36 -1.08
C LYS A 202 12.85 -10.23 -0.19
N SER A 203 11.54 -10.13 0.06
CA SER A 203 10.97 -9.09 0.90
C SER A 203 11.38 -9.28 2.37
N LYS A 204 11.53 -8.17 3.08
CA LYS A 204 11.50 -8.15 4.55
C LYS A 204 10.04 -8.02 4.97
N GLU A 205 9.69 -8.54 6.15
CA GLU A 205 8.31 -8.57 6.66
C GLU A 205 7.60 -7.20 6.59
N ARG A 206 8.32 -6.11 6.87
CA ARG A 206 7.79 -4.74 6.81
C ARG A 206 7.69 -4.13 5.40
N ASP A 207 8.36 -4.74 4.42
CA ASP A 207 8.53 -4.21 3.05
C ASP A 207 7.77 -5.08 2.02
N GLU A 208 6.89 -5.97 2.47
CA GLU A 208 6.17 -6.90 1.58
C GLU A 208 5.05 -6.24 0.78
N ALA A 209 4.58 -5.06 1.22
CA ALA A 209 3.40 -4.42 0.66
C ALA A 209 3.64 -3.77 -0.71
N GLN A 210 4.89 -3.45 -1.06
CA GLN A 210 5.24 -2.76 -2.30
C GLN A 210 6.54 -3.30 -2.91
N PRO A 211 6.69 -3.23 -4.25
CA PRO A 211 7.96 -3.51 -4.90
C PRO A 211 9.10 -2.69 -4.31
N PRO A 212 10.26 -3.30 -4.01
CA PRO A 212 11.39 -2.60 -3.44
C PRO A 212 12.05 -1.69 -4.49
N PRO A 213 12.50 -0.48 -4.11
CA PRO A 213 13.14 0.44 -5.05
C PRO A 213 14.53 -0.03 -5.50
N SER A 214 15.18 -0.92 -4.75
CA SER A 214 16.55 -1.38 -5.01
C SER A 214 16.84 -2.71 -4.32
N GLY A 215 18.03 -3.27 -4.56
CA GLY A 215 18.49 -4.52 -3.95
C GLY A 215 17.94 -5.77 -4.64
N TRP A 216 17.54 -5.64 -5.90
CA TRP A 216 17.15 -6.75 -6.76
C TRP A 216 18.35 -7.67 -7.03
N THR A 217 18.07 -8.95 -7.21
CA THR A 217 19.06 -9.97 -7.60
C THR A 217 18.74 -10.47 -8.99
N THR A 218 19.77 -10.60 -9.83
CA THR A 218 19.67 -11.16 -11.18
C THR A 218 19.42 -12.67 -11.13
N CYS A 219 18.39 -13.14 -11.81
CA CYS A 219 18.08 -14.57 -11.93
C CYS A 219 19.01 -15.22 -12.96
N ARG A 220 19.68 -16.31 -12.58
CA ARG A 220 20.77 -16.93 -13.36
C ARG A 220 20.38 -17.40 -14.76
N ASN A 221 19.11 -17.73 -14.98
CA ASN A 221 18.67 -18.39 -16.21
C ASN A 221 18.24 -17.41 -17.31
N ALA A 222 17.88 -16.17 -16.97
CA ALA A 222 17.31 -15.22 -17.94
C ALA A 222 17.72 -13.76 -17.70
N GLY A 223 18.04 -13.38 -16.47
CA GLY A 223 18.46 -12.02 -16.14
C GLY A 223 19.92 -11.74 -16.50
N GLN A 224 20.23 -10.46 -16.74
CA GLN A 224 21.60 -9.98 -16.93
C GLN A 224 21.90 -8.85 -15.94
N ASP A 225 23.13 -8.81 -15.44
CA ASP A 225 23.60 -7.71 -14.59
C ASP A 225 23.77 -6.42 -15.40
N PRO A 226 23.55 -5.25 -14.77
CA PRO A 226 23.19 -5.07 -13.36
C PRO A 226 21.70 -5.30 -13.05
N PRO A 227 21.35 -5.55 -11.78
CA PRO A 227 19.95 -5.62 -11.36
C PRO A 227 19.26 -4.24 -11.45
N PRO A 228 17.93 -4.20 -11.62
CA PRO A 228 17.20 -2.95 -11.79
C PRO A 228 17.08 -2.13 -10.51
N THR A 229 16.72 -0.87 -10.71
CA THR A 229 16.14 0.02 -9.71
C THR A 229 14.71 0.39 -10.11
N LEU A 230 13.86 0.60 -9.12
CA LEU A 230 12.44 0.89 -9.28
C LEU A 230 12.10 2.23 -8.64
N ARG A 231 11.25 2.99 -9.33
CA ARG A 231 10.72 4.25 -8.83
C ARG A 231 9.20 4.28 -8.99
N ALA A 232 8.49 4.34 -7.86
CA ALA A 232 7.05 4.54 -7.82
C ALA A 232 6.66 5.87 -8.47
N LYS A 233 5.55 5.87 -9.23
CA LYS A 233 5.02 7.06 -9.91
C LYS A 233 3.50 7.16 -9.78
N GLY A 234 3.05 8.25 -9.17
CA GLY A 234 1.63 8.55 -8.95
C GLY A 234 0.97 7.54 -8.00
N LEU A 235 -0.28 7.82 -7.63
CA LEU A 235 -1.09 6.94 -6.79
C LEU A 235 -2.23 6.32 -7.60
N MET A 236 -2.61 5.08 -7.27
CA MET A 236 -3.75 4.39 -7.86
C MET A 236 -5.05 4.93 -7.27
N VAL A 237 -5.39 6.13 -7.69
CA VAL A 237 -6.58 6.91 -7.34
C VAL A 237 -7.19 7.53 -8.60
N PRO A 238 -8.45 8.01 -8.55
CA PRO A 238 -9.00 8.80 -9.63
C PRO A 238 -8.17 10.04 -9.92
N LYS A 239 -8.16 10.44 -11.19
CA LYS A 239 -7.48 11.66 -11.62
C LYS A 239 -7.99 12.87 -10.82
N GLY A 240 -7.08 13.63 -10.22
CA GLY A 240 -7.40 14.81 -9.39
C GLY A 240 -7.66 14.50 -7.91
N GLN A 241 -7.61 13.23 -7.50
CA GLN A 241 -7.80 12.79 -6.12
C GLN A 241 -6.47 12.50 -5.40
N GLU A 242 -5.33 12.80 -6.03
CA GLU A 242 -3.98 12.50 -5.50
C GLU A 242 -3.73 13.14 -4.13
N TYR A 243 -4.32 14.31 -3.86
CA TYR A 243 -4.22 15.04 -2.59
C TYR A 243 -5.38 14.77 -1.62
N GLN A 244 -6.32 13.89 -1.99
CA GLN A 244 -7.45 13.51 -1.14
C GLN A 244 -7.21 12.19 -0.40
N THR A 245 -5.97 11.69 -0.38
CA THR A 245 -5.59 10.50 0.40
C THR A 245 -5.34 10.86 1.86
N LEU A 246 -5.42 9.87 2.76
CA LEU A 246 -5.19 10.10 4.19
C LEU A 246 -3.81 10.68 4.52
N GLU A 247 -2.79 10.31 3.74
CA GLU A 247 -1.44 10.86 3.87
C GLU A 247 -1.39 12.38 3.72
N HIS A 248 -2.25 12.95 2.87
CA HIS A 248 -2.25 14.37 2.53
C HIS A 248 -3.21 15.21 3.38
N GLN A 249 -3.99 14.59 4.27
CA GLN A 249 -5.04 15.23 5.09
C GLN A 249 -4.63 15.33 6.56
#